data_AF-A0A925R5R9-F1
#
_entry.id   AF-A0A925R5R9-F1
#
_cell.length_a   1.000
_cell.length_b   1.000
_cell.length_c   1.000
_cell.angle_alpha   90.00
_cell.angle_beta   90.00
_cell.angle_gamma   90.00
#
_symmetry.space_group_name_H-M   'P 1'
#
loop_
_entity.id
_entity.type
_entity.pdbx_description
1 polymer ?
#
loop_
_entity_poly.entity_id
_entity_poly.type
_entity_poly.pdbx_seq_one_letter_code
_entity_poly.pdbx_strand_id
1 'polypeptide(L)'
;MQAHKPLPPRGFTLIEVLVSMMIMAILAVMAWQGVDGIVRTRTASQERLEQLLRVNTVLAQFEQDLEAAQDSGALPQGLPSFDGISLRLTRRTPDGLQLVVWSLRGGTWLRWAGPAVTTTRALQDHWMNSQQFLGNESGQLRTLTGITEWQTYCFRGNAWSNCQSSAGVAEPAPPVAGNPGQAPPPQAADPLKAVRVVLTFGEGSGFSGSITRQIALGPQ
;
A
#
# COMPACT_ATOMS: atom_id res chain seq x y z
N MET A 1 -18.79 -24.12 86.06
CA MET A 1 -18.07 -23.07 85.30
C MET A 1 -16.66 -23.57 85.03
N GLN A 2 -16.35 -24.07 83.83
CA GLN A 2 -14.99 -24.51 83.48
C GLN A 2 -14.25 -23.36 82.79
N ALA A 3 -13.20 -22.87 83.46
CA ALA A 3 -12.34 -21.81 82.95
C ALA A 3 -11.47 -22.34 81.81
N HIS A 4 -11.61 -21.76 80.62
CA HIS A 4 -10.71 -22.03 79.50
C HIS A 4 -9.32 -21.46 79.83
N LYS A 5 -8.33 -22.34 79.91
CA LYS A 5 -6.93 -21.96 80.13
C LYS A 5 -6.39 -21.31 78.84
N PRO A 6 -5.91 -20.05 78.87
CA PRO A 6 -5.34 -19.44 77.68
C PRO A 6 -4.05 -20.16 77.30
N LEU A 7 -3.94 -20.57 76.04
CA LEU A 7 -2.74 -21.20 75.50
C LEU A 7 -1.60 -20.17 75.46
N PRO A 8 -0.34 -20.59 75.74
CA PRO A 8 0.81 -19.70 75.69
C PRO A 8 1.04 -19.18 74.25
N PRO A 9 1.40 -17.89 74.07
CA PRO A 9 1.71 -17.33 72.76
C PRO A 9 2.95 -18.03 72.21
N ARG A 10 2.83 -18.62 71.01
CA ARG A 10 3.95 -19.23 70.29
C ARG A 10 4.80 -18.11 69.68
N GLY A 11 6.09 -18.08 70.00
CA GLY A 11 7.04 -17.14 69.41
C GLY A 11 7.36 -17.49 67.96
N PHE A 12 7.46 -16.46 67.10
CA PHE A 12 7.80 -16.59 65.69
C PHE A 12 9.25 -17.04 65.54
N THR A 13 9.51 -18.14 64.80
CA THR A 13 10.89 -18.65 64.65
C THR A 13 11.63 -17.92 63.54
N LEU A 14 12.96 -17.81 63.63
CA LEU A 14 13.80 -17.23 62.57
C LEU A 14 13.56 -17.91 61.21
N ILE A 15 13.35 -19.23 61.24
CA ILE A 15 13.05 -20.06 60.06
C ILE A 15 11.74 -19.61 59.41
N GLU A 16 10.71 -19.29 60.20
CA GLU A 16 9.40 -18.87 59.72
C GLU A 16 9.46 -17.51 59.00
N VAL A 17 10.28 -16.57 59.51
CA VAL A 17 10.54 -15.29 58.82
C VAL A 17 11.27 -15.55 57.51
N LEU A 18 12.29 -16.40 57.52
CA LEU A 18 13.10 -16.69 56.34
C LEU A 18 12.27 -17.32 55.23
N VAL A 19 11.42 -18.31 55.57
CA VAL A 19 10.48 -18.92 54.64
C VAL A 19 9.48 -17.90 54.11
N SER A 20 8.93 -17.06 54.98
CA SER A 20 7.99 -16.00 54.57
C SER A 20 8.63 -15.01 53.58
N MET A 21 9.86 -14.57 53.86
CA MET A 21 10.62 -13.68 52.97
C MET A 21 10.95 -14.37 51.65
N MET A 22 11.31 -15.67 51.67
CA MET A 22 11.59 -16.43 50.46
C MET A 22 10.34 -16.55 49.56
N ILE A 23 9.18 -16.86 50.14
CA ILE A 23 7.91 -16.92 49.40
C ILE A 23 7.56 -15.55 48.83
N MET A 24 7.64 -14.49 49.63
CA MET A 24 7.37 -13.12 49.17
C MET A 24 8.32 -12.68 48.05
N ALA A 25 9.60 -13.05 48.13
CA ALA A 25 10.57 -12.77 47.08
C ALA A 25 10.21 -13.45 45.76
N ILE A 26 9.80 -14.72 45.79
CA ILE A 26 9.37 -15.46 44.60
C ILE A 26 8.10 -14.84 44.00
N LEU A 27 7.11 -14.52 44.85
CA LEU A 27 5.87 -13.84 44.41
C LEU A 27 6.16 -12.48 43.76
N ALA A 28 7.06 -11.69 44.34
CA ALA A 28 7.45 -10.40 43.79
C ALA A 28 8.10 -10.52 42.40
N VAL A 29 9.00 -11.51 42.22
CA VAL A 29 9.65 -11.76 40.92
C VAL A 29 8.62 -12.21 39.87
N MET A 30 7.72 -13.14 40.21
CA MET A 30 6.68 -13.59 39.29
C MET A 30 5.71 -12.47 38.92
N ALA A 31 5.34 -11.61 39.88
CA ALA A 31 4.50 -10.45 39.61
C ALA A 31 5.16 -9.47 38.62
N TRP A 32 6.45 -9.19 38.78
CA TRP A 32 7.20 -8.31 37.87
C TRP A 32 7.29 -8.91 36.46
N GLN A 33 7.60 -10.20 36.35
CA GLN A 33 7.63 -10.90 35.05
C GLN A 33 6.25 -10.92 34.36
N GLY A 34 5.16 -11.04 35.13
CA GLY A 34 3.79 -10.94 34.63
C GLY A 34 3.47 -9.57 34.05
N VAL A 35 3.87 -8.49 34.73
CA VAL A 35 3.71 -7.11 34.25
C VAL A 35 4.54 -6.87 32.99
N ASP A 36 5.81 -7.27 32.97
CA ASP A 36 6.70 -7.15 31.81
C ASP A 36 6.14 -7.90 30.58
N GLY A 37 5.58 -9.10 30.79
CA GLY A 37 4.92 -9.87 29.74
C GLY A 37 3.73 -9.13 29.11
N ILE A 38 2.92 -8.46 29.93
CA ILE A 38 1.78 -7.66 29.45
C ILE A 38 2.26 -6.43 28.67
N VAL A 39 3.26 -5.71 29.18
CA VAL A 39 3.81 -4.52 28.52
C VAL A 39 4.40 -4.88 27.16
N ARG A 40 5.17 -5.97 27.07
CA ARG A 40 5.73 -6.47 25.81
C ARG A 40 4.65 -6.89 24.81
N THR A 41 3.60 -7.54 25.28
CA THR A 41 2.49 -7.95 24.40
C THR A 41 1.72 -6.74 23.88
N ARG A 42 1.50 -5.73 24.72
CA ARG A 42 0.84 -4.48 24.32
C ARG A 42 1.64 -3.70 23.28
N THR A 43 2.94 -3.53 23.51
CA THR A 43 3.84 -2.83 22.57
C THR A 43 3.88 -3.54 21.21
N ALA A 44 4.09 -4.86 21.19
CA ALA A 44 4.04 -5.64 19.94
C ALA A 44 2.68 -5.56 19.23
N SER A 45 1.57 -5.50 19.97
CA SER A 45 0.24 -5.36 19.38
C SER A 45 0.01 -3.95 18.80
N GLN A 46 0.48 -2.92 19.49
CA GLN A 46 0.41 -1.54 19.03
C GLN A 46 1.19 -1.35 17.72
N GLU A 47 2.43 -1.86 17.67
CA GLU A 47 3.26 -1.82 16.45
C GLU A 47 2.56 -2.50 15.26
N ARG A 48 1.94 -3.67 15.46
CA ARG A 48 1.17 -4.33 14.40
C ARG A 48 -0.05 -3.53 13.95
N LEU A 49 -0.77 -2.89 14.88
CA LEU A 49 -1.92 -2.05 14.54
C LEU A 49 -1.48 -0.84 13.72
N GLU A 50 -0.40 -0.17 14.09
CA GLU A 50 0.16 0.95 13.33
C GLU A 50 0.60 0.54 11.93
N GLN A 51 1.22 -0.63 11.78
CA GLN A 51 1.58 -1.19 10.48
C GLN A 51 0.35 -1.45 9.61
N LEU A 52 -0.70 -2.06 10.16
CA LEU A 52 -1.95 -2.33 9.44
C LEU A 52 -2.66 -1.04 9.02
N LEU A 53 -2.71 -0.05 9.91
CA LEU A 53 -3.26 1.26 9.60
C LEU A 53 -2.50 1.93 8.46
N ARG A 54 -1.16 1.89 8.49
CA ARG A 54 -0.32 2.41 7.41
C ARG A 54 -0.65 1.75 6.08
N VAL A 55 -0.70 0.42 6.02
CA VAL A 55 -1.06 -0.31 4.79
C VAL A 55 -2.45 0.10 4.30
N ASN A 56 -3.43 0.16 5.18
CA ASN A 56 -4.79 0.54 4.81
C ASN A 56 -4.85 1.99 4.26
N THR A 57 -4.19 2.94 4.93
CA THR A 57 -4.12 4.34 4.47
C THR A 57 -3.44 4.46 3.10
N VAL A 58 -2.34 3.74 2.88
CA VAL A 58 -1.63 3.79 1.60
C VAL A 58 -2.46 3.18 0.48
N LEU A 59 -3.14 2.05 0.73
CA LEU A 59 -4.02 1.44 -0.26
C LEU A 59 -5.23 2.33 -0.57
N ALA A 60 -5.84 2.95 0.45
CA ALA A 60 -6.92 3.91 0.25
C ALA A 60 -6.46 5.12 -0.58
N GLN A 61 -5.24 5.62 -0.34
CA GLN A 61 -4.68 6.71 -1.15
C GLN A 61 -4.45 6.29 -2.61
N PHE A 62 -3.98 5.06 -2.84
CA PHE A 62 -3.80 4.51 -4.19
C PHE A 62 -5.15 4.33 -4.91
N GLU A 63 -6.15 3.78 -4.20
CA GLU A 63 -7.53 3.63 -4.69
C GLU A 63 -8.11 4.99 -5.08
N GLN A 64 -7.99 6.00 -4.21
CA GLN A 64 -8.46 7.36 -4.49
C GLN A 64 -7.77 8.00 -5.71
N ASP A 65 -6.48 7.74 -5.92
CA ASP A 65 -5.78 8.24 -7.11
C ASP A 65 -6.30 7.59 -8.40
N LEU A 66 -6.65 6.29 -8.35
CA LEU A 66 -7.23 5.56 -9.47
C LEU A 66 -8.70 5.92 -9.72
N GLU A 67 -9.50 6.09 -8.68
CA GLU A 67 -10.90 6.49 -8.81
C GLU A 67 -11.04 7.90 -9.41
N ALA A 68 -10.11 8.79 -9.07
CA ALA A 68 -10.02 10.13 -9.64
C ALA A 68 -9.30 10.17 -11.00
N ALA A 69 -8.84 9.03 -11.52
CA ALA A 69 -8.11 8.97 -12.77
C ALA A 69 -9.00 9.37 -13.94
N GLN A 70 -8.46 10.21 -14.81
CA GLN A 70 -9.14 10.72 -15.99
C GLN A 70 -8.14 10.76 -17.14
N ASP A 71 -8.49 10.14 -18.27
CA ASP A 71 -7.72 10.33 -19.49
C ASP A 71 -7.97 11.76 -20.03
N SER A 72 -6.87 12.48 -20.28
CA SER A 72 -6.93 13.83 -20.86
C SER A 72 -6.95 13.80 -22.39
N GLY A 73 -6.65 12.66 -23.01
CA GLY A 73 -6.38 12.53 -24.44
C GLY A 73 -5.17 13.34 -24.94
N ALA A 74 -4.49 14.04 -24.03
CA ALA A 74 -3.44 15.01 -24.34
C ALA A 74 -2.03 14.40 -24.29
N LEU A 75 -1.92 13.14 -23.84
CA LEU A 75 -0.66 12.42 -23.66
C LEU A 75 -0.54 11.26 -24.66
N PRO A 76 0.68 10.90 -25.08
CA PRO A 76 0.89 9.94 -26.17
C PRO A 76 0.45 8.51 -25.82
N GLN A 77 0.48 8.16 -24.54
CA GLN A 77 0.05 6.87 -24.02
C GLN A 77 -1.27 7.04 -23.29
N GLY A 78 -2.21 6.11 -23.52
CA GLY A 78 -3.43 6.03 -22.71
C GLY A 78 -3.06 5.81 -21.24
N LEU A 79 -3.71 6.57 -20.36
CA LEU A 79 -3.49 6.50 -18.92
C LEU A 79 -4.60 5.68 -18.25
N PRO A 80 -4.30 4.99 -17.14
CA PRO A 80 -2.99 4.82 -16.49
C PRO A 80 -1.98 3.98 -17.30
N SER A 81 -0.70 4.35 -17.24
CA SER A 81 0.43 3.66 -17.90
C SER A 81 1.35 3.05 -16.85
N PHE A 82 1.67 1.77 -17.00
CA PHE A 82 2.56 1.01 -16.11
C PHE A 82 3.78 0.52 -16.88
N ASP A 83 4.99 0.81 -16.41
CA ASP A 83 6.25 0.41 -17.05
C ASP A 83 6.98 -0.73 -16.32
N GLY A 84 6.32 -1.38 -15.35
CA GLY A 84 6.88 -2.45 -14.53
C GLY A 84 7.48 -1.98 -13.20
N ILE A 85 7.87 -0.71 -13.09
CA ILE A 85 8.39 -0.13 -11.85
C ILE A 85 7.66 1.13 -11.42
N SER A 86 6.91 1.76 -12.32
CA SER A 86 6.17 3.00 -12.14
C SER A 86 4.81 2.93 -12.83
N LEU A 87 3.77 3.34 -12.09
CA LEU A 87 2.43 3.57 -12.59
C LEU A 87 2.19 5.07 -12.64
N ARG A 88 1.82 5.57 -13.81
CA ARG A 88 1.53 6.98 -14.05
C ARG A 88 0.07 7.12 -14.42
N LEU A 89 -0.59 8.10 -13.81
CA LEU A 89 -1.98 8.41 -14.10
C LEU A 89 -2.19 9.91 -13.99
N THR A 90 -3.16 10.42 -14.74
CA THR A 90 -3.69 11.76 -14.58
C THR A 90 -4.96 11.68 -13.78
N ARG A 91 -5.11 12.56 -12.80
CA ARG A 91 -6.33 12.66 -12.01
C ARG A 91 -6.88 14.07 -12.00
N ARG A 92 -8.20 14.18 -11.78
CA ARG A 92 -8.88 15.47 -11.61
C ARG A 92 -8.67 16.01 -10.21
N THR A 93 -8.38 17.30 -10.11
CA THR A 93 -8.33 18.08 -8.87
C THR A 93 -9.16 19.35 -9.05
N PRO A 94 -9.55 20.04 -7.96
CA PRO A 94 -10.26 21.31 -8.07
C PRO A 94 -9.53 22.36 -8.93
N ASP A 95 -8.19 22.36 -8.87
CA ASP A 95 -7.33 23.34 -9.56
C ASP A 95 -6.91 22.92 -10.99
N GLY A 96 -7.33 21.74 -11.47
CA GLY A 96 -7.00 21.24 -12.79
C GLY A 96 -6.66 19.75 -12.83
N LEU A 97 -5.86 19.35 -13.82
CA LEU A 97 -5.34 17.98 -13.93
C LEU A 97 -4.02 17.85 -13.18
N GLN A 98 -3.81 16.72 -12.53
CA GLN A 98 -2.58 16.42 -11.79
C GLN A 98 -2.00 15.10 -12.27
N LEU A 99 -0.70 15.08 -12.57
CA LEU A 99 0.03 13.83 -12.81
C LEU A 99 0.45 13.21 -11.48
N VAL A 100 0.07 11.96 -11.26
CA VAL A 100 0.47 11.15 -10.11
C VAL A 100 1.31 9.97 -10.59
N VAL A 101 2.40 9.72 -9.89
CA VAL A 101 3.34 8.64 -10.16
C VAL A 101 3.52 7.81 -8.92
N TRP A 102 3.13 6.54 -9.00
CA TRP A 102 3.49 5.53 -8.04
C TRP A 102 4.70 4.78 -8.56
N SER A 103 5.73 4.52 -7.75
CA SER A 103 6.92 3.77 -8.17
C SER A 103 7.45 2.84 -7.08
N LEU A 104 7.98 1.67 -7.44
CA LEU A 104 8.67 0.78 -6.53
C LEU A 104 10.19 0.91 -6.73
N ARG A 105 10.90 1.41 -5.72
CA ARG A 105 12.36 1.60 -5.76
C ARG A 105 13.01 1.22 -4.44
N GLY A 106 14.06 0.39 -4.50
CA GLY A 106 14.77 -0.06 -3.30
C GLY A 106 13.84 -0.69 -2.25
N GLY A 107 12.85 -1.46 -2.70
CA GLY A 107 11.82 -2.07 -1.85
C GLY A 107 10.86 -1.09 -1.16
N THR A 108 10.88 0.18 -1.55
CA THR A 108 9.97 1.22 -1.07
C THR A 108 9.00 1.60 -2.17
N TRP A 109 7.71 1.54 -1.86
CA TRP A 109 6.68 2.11 -2.73
C TRP A 109 6.58 3.60 -2.45
N LEU A 110 6.68 4.38 -3.53
CA LEU A 110 6.80 5.82 -3.52
C LEU A 110 5.59 6.39 -4.25
N ARG A 111 5.05 7.49 -3.73
CA ARG A 111 4.02 8.28 -4.40
C ARG A 111 4.54 9.68 -4.63
N TRP A 112 4.49 10.15 -5.86
CA TRP A 112 4.71 11.55 -6.22
C TRP A 112 3.47 12.12 -6.88
N ALA A 113 3.10 13.35 -6.54
CA ALA A 113 2.01 14.06 -7.18
C ALA A 113 2.50 15.46 -7.57
N GLY A 114 2.41 15.77 -8.86
CA GLY A 114 2.86 17.05 -9.40
C GLY A 114 1.94 18.21 -9.04
N PRO A 115 2.26 19.44 -9.45
CA PRO A 115 1.31 20.54 -9.35
C PRO A 115 0.08 20.29 -10.24
N ALA A 116 -1.06 20.88 -9.88
CA ALA A 116 -2.23 20.90 -10.74
C ALA A 116 -1.97 21.83 -11.94
N VAL A 117 -2.35 21.39 -13.13
CA VAL A 117 -2.16 22.11 -14.39
C VAL A 117 -3.46 22.21 -15.17
N THR A 118 -3.63 23.32 -15.86
CA THR A 118 -4.80 23.62 -16.70
C THR A 118 -4.49 23.59 -18.19
N THR A 119 -3.22 23.47 -18.57
CA THR A 119 -2.79 23.46 -19.98
C THR A 119 -2.22 22.10 -20.37
N THR A 120 -2.52 21.68 -21.61
CA THR A 120 -1.96 20.46 -22.20
C THR A 120 -0.44 20.49 -22.25
N ARG A 121 0.16 21.64 -22.56
CA ARG A 121 1.63 21.79 -22.62
C ARG A 121 2.26 21.51 -21.26
N ALA A 122 1.78 22.13 -20.18
CA ALA A 122 2.31 21.89 -18.85
C ALA A 122 2.15 20.42 -18.43
N LEU A 123 1.02 19.79 -18.79
CA LEU A 123 0.82 18.37 -18.53
C LEU A 123 1.83 17.49 -19.27
N GLN A 124 2.11 17.77 -20.55
CA GLN A 124 3.12 17.07 -21.34
C GLN A 124 4.53 17.27 -20.76
N ASP A 125 4.87 18.48 -20.30
CA ASP A 125 6.16 18.77 -19.66
C ASP A 125 6.33 17.94 -18.36
N HIS A 126 5.31 17.87 -17.51
CA HIS A 126 5.32 17.03 -16.31
C HIS A 126 5.41 15.54 -16.65
N TRP A 127 4.71 15.10 -17.70
CA TRP A 127 4.80 13.73 -18.18
C TRP A 127 6.22 13.36 -18.62
N MET A 128 6.86 14.20 -19.44
CA MET A 128 8.24 13.99 -19.89
C MET A 128 9.22 13.95 -18.71
N ASN A 129 9.08 14.87 -17.75
CA ASN A 129 9.91 14.88 -16.55
C ASN A 129 9.70 13.62 -15.69
N SER A 130 8.48 13.07 -15.63
CA SER A 130 8.21 11.85 -14.87
C SER A 130 8.92 10.60 -15.41
N GLN A 131 9.41 10.62 -16.66
CA GLN A 131 10.15 9.49 -17.23
C GLN A 131 11.55 9.36 -16.65
N GLN A 132 12.14 10.46 -16.18
CA GLN A 132 13.49 10.51 -15.62
C GLN A 132 13.53 10.43 -14.09
N PHE A 133 12.40 10.12 -13.44
CA PHE A 133 12.35 10.03 -11.98
C PHE A 133 13.28 8.93 -11.44
N LEU A 134 13.99 9.27 -10.37
CA LEU A 134 14.94 8.43 -9.66
C LEU A 134 14.47 8.04 -8.25
N GLY A 135 13.38 8.63 -7.74
CA GLY A 135 12.87 8.33 -6.40
C GLY A 135 13.39 9.27 -5.31
N ASN A 136 13.76 10.50 -5.69
CA ASN A 136 14.17 11.57 -4.78
C ASN A 136 13.58 12.93 -5.16
N GLU A 137 12.46 12.92 -5.88
CA GLU A 137 11.81 14.13 -6.37
C GLU A 137 11.21 14.94 -5.22
N SER A 138 11.22 16.27 -5.36
CA SER A 138 10.54 17.15 -4.40
C SER A 138 9.06 16.80 -4.30
N GLY A 139 8.56 16.63 -3.07
CA GLY A 139 7.15 16.25 -2.83
C GLY A 139 6.89 14.75 -2.95
N GLN A 140 7.91 13.91 -3.13
CA GLN A 140 7.75 12.47 -3.11
C GLN A 140 7.57 11.92 -1.69
N LEU A 141 6.58 11.05 -1.55
CA LEU A 141 6.20 10.40 -0.30
C LEU A 141 6.64 8.94 -0.31
N ARG A 142 7.33 8.54 0.76
CA ARG A 142 7.63 7.12 1.05
C ARG A 142 6.43 6.52 1.76
N THR A 143 5.76 5.55 1.14
CA THR A 143 4.47 5.04 1.63
C THR A 143 4.65 3.72 2.37
N LEU A 144 5.06 2.67 1.66
CA LEU A 144 5.30 1.33 2.18
C LEU A 144 6.73 0.88 1.91
N THR A 145 7.29 0.10 2.83
CA THR A 145 8.66 -0.43 2.75
C THR A 145 8.63 -1.96 2.81
N GLY A 146 9.68 -2.59 2.30
CA GLY A 146 9.81 -4.05 2.29
C GLY A 146 8.91 -4.73 1.25
N ILE A 147 8.57 -4.03 0.16
CA ILE A 147 7.89 -4.61 -0.98
C ILE A 147 8.94 -5.21 -1.92
N THR A 148 8.84 -6.49 -2.21
CA THR A 148 9.76 -7.20 -3.11
C THR A 148 9.29 -7.19 -4.55
N GLU A 149 7.98 -7.16 -4.77
CA GLU A 149 7.39 -7.20 -6.10
C GLU A 149 6.12 -6.35 -6.16
N TRP A 150 5.93 -5.69 -7.30
CA TRP A 150 4.72 -4.97 -7.64
C TRP A 150 4.28 -5.31 -9.05
N GLN A 151 3.06 -5.84 -9.18
CA GLN A 151 2.43 -6.14 -10.47
C GLN A 151 1.14 -5.33 -10.62
N THR A 152 0.86 -4.91 -11.85
CA THR A 152 -0.38 -4.21 -12.22
C THR A 152 -1.05 -4.89 -13.41
N TYR A 153 -2.33 -5.23 -13.24
CA TYR A 153 -3.16 -5.84 -14.28
C TYR A 153 -4.31 -4.92 -14.65
N CYS A 154 -4.64 -4.90 -15.93
CA CYS A 154 -5.64 -4.05 -16.55
C CYS A 154 -6.80 -4.93 -17.05
N PHE A 155 -8.02 -4.55 -16.72
CA PHE A 155 -9.23 -5.22 -17.19
C PHE A 155 -9.82 -4.49 -18.41
N ARG A 156 -9.71 -5.13 -19.58
CA ARG A 156 -10.17 -4.64 -20.90
C ARG A 156 -10.81 -5.80 -21.65
N GLY A 157 -11.78 -5.55 -22.52
CA GLY A 157 -12.36 -6.62 -23.36
C GLY A 157 -12.88 -7.84 -22.59
N ASN A 158 -13.33 -7.66 -21.35
CA ASN A 158 -13.76 -8.72 -20.42
C ASN A 158 -12.65 -9.70 -19.97
N ALA A 159 -11.38 -9.30 -20.05
CA ALA A 159 -10.23 -10.11 -19.63
C ALA A 159 -9.23 -9.29 -18.80
N TRP A 160 -8.54 -9.97 -17.88
CA TRP A 160 -7.38 -9.41 -17.17
C TRP A 160 -6.12 -9.68 -17.97
N SER A 161 -5.34 -8.63 -18.20
CA SER A 161 -4.01 -8.72 -18.82
C SER A 161 -3.01 -7.89 -18.02
N ASN A 162 -1.71 -8.14 -18.17
CA ASN A 162 -0.71 -7.24 -17.58
C ASN A 162 -0.87 -5.86 -18.24
N CYS A 163 -0.79 -4.77 -17.48
CA CYS A 163 -0.96 -3.42 -18.05
C CYS A 163 0.15 -3.03 -19.05
N GLN A 164 1.28 -3.75 -19.09
CA GLN A 164 2.31 -3.59 -20.11
C GLN A 164 2.00 -4.37 -21.41
N SER A 165 1.05 -5.31 -21.38
CA SER A 165 0.68 -6.06 -22.58
C SER A 165 -0.09 -5.17 -23.55
N SER A 166 0.14 -5.36 -24.85
CA SER A 166 -0.63 -4.74 -25.93
C SER A 166 -2.05 -5.30 -26.08
N ALA A 167 -2.54 -6.08 -25.12
CA ALA A 167 -3.89 -6.63 -25.13
C ALA A 167 -4.91 -5.47 -25.06
N GLY A 168 -5.72 -5.34 -26.11
CA GLY A 168 -6.71 -4.27 -26.25
C GLY A 168 -6.18 -2.96 -26.84
N VAL A 169 -4.97 -2.94 -27.42
CA VAL A 169 -4.52 -1.85 -28.29
C VAL A 169 -5.12 -2.05 -29.68
N ALA A 170 -5.59 -0.97 -30.30
CA ALA A 170 -6.14 -0.95 -31.66
C ALA A 170 -5.35 -1.82 -32.63
N GLU A 171 -5.92 -2.93 -33.11
CA GLU A 171 -5.30 -3.67 -34.20
C GLU A 171 -5.42 -2.85 -35.50
N PRO A 172 -4.39 -2.87 -36.37
CA PRO A 172 -4.51 -2.28 -37.69
C PRO A 172 -5.66 -3.01 -38.41
N ALA A 173 -6.68 -2.28 -38.83
CA ALA A 173 -7.77 -2.87 -39.59
C ALA A 173 -7.21 -3.48 -40.90
N PRO A 174 -7.70 -4.67 -41.32
CA PRO A 174 -7.26 -5.28 -42.56
C PRO A 174 -7.53 -4.35 -43.75
N PRO A 175 -6.67 -4.34 -44.77
CA PRO A 175 -6.85 -3.48 -45.94
C PRO A 175 -8.19 -3.80 -46.61
N VAL A 176 -9.03 -2.78 -46.78
CA VAL A 176 -10.32 -2.91 -47.48
C VAL A 176 -10.04 -3.12 -48.96
N ALA A 177 -10.48 -4.25 -49.52
CA ALA A 177 -10.38 -4.51 -50.94
C ALA A 177 -11.29 -3.53 -51.71
N GLY A 178 -10.72 -2.49 -52.30
CA GLY A 178 -11.46 -1.55 -53.16
C GLY A 178 -10.90 -0.14 -53.27
N ASN A 179 -10.09 0.34 -52.31
CA ASN A 179 -9.51 1.69 -52.37
C ASN A 179 -8.01 1.67 -51.99
N PRO A 180 -7.09 1.53 -52.96
CA PRO A 180 -5.66 1.68 -52.71
C PRO A 180 -5.36 3.17 -52.42
N GLY A 181 -5.38 3.56 -51.14
CA GLY A 181 -5.04 4.93 -50.73
C GLY A 181 -5.65 5.39 -49.40
N GLN A 182 -6.62 4.67 -48.84
CA GLN A 182 -7.23 5.00 -47.55
C GLN A 182 -6.83 3.98 -46.49
N ALA A 183 -5.96 4.40 -45.57
CA ALA A 183 -5.74 3.64 -44.35
C ALA A 183 -7.09 3.57 -43.58
N PRO A 184 -7.55 2.38 -43.18
CA PRO A 184 -8.74 2.27 -42.36
C PRO A 184 -8.53 3.05 -41.05
N PRO A 185 -9.57 3.69 -40.50
CA PRO A 185 -9.46 4.36 -39.21
C PRO A 185 -8.97 3.36 -38.15
N PRO A 186 -8.06 3.75 -37.24
CA PRO A 186 -7.62 2.87 -36.16
C PRO A 186 -8.84 2.42 -35.35
N GLN A 187 -8.93 1.12 -35.04
CA GLN A 187 -9.98 0.60 -34.17
C GLN A 187 -9.86 1.27 -32.79
N ALA A 188 -10.97 1.63 -32.16
CA ALA A 188 -10.91 2.16 -30.80
C ALA A 188 -10.41 1.07 -29.84
N ALA A 189 -9.40 1.38 -29.04
CA ALA A 189 -8.95 0.48 -27.97
C ALA A 189 -10.10 0.24 -26.98
N ASP A 190 -10.21 -1.00 -26.46
CA ASP A 190 -11.20 -1.31 -25.44
C ASP A 190 -10.97 -0.44 -24.20
N PRO A 191 -12.01 0.22 -23.67
CA PRO A 191 -11.86 1.10 -22.52
C PRO A 191 -11.41 0.30 -21.30
N LEU A 192 -10.50 0.89 -20.52
CA LEU A 192 -10.05 0.30 -19.27
C LEU A 192 -11.16 0.40 -18.22
N LYS A 193 -11.59 -0.75 -17.71
CA LYS A 193 -12.71 -0.84 -16.75
C LYS A 193 -12.26 -1.05 -15.31
N ALA A 194 -11.10 -1.65 -15.08
CA ALA A 194 -10.56 -1.87 -13.75
C ALA A 194 -9.05 -2.05 -13.76
N VAL A 195 -8.42 -1.76 -12.62
CA VAL A 195 -7.00 -1.99 -12.35
C VAL A 195 -6.88 -2.91 -11.14
N ARG A 196 -6.02 -3.91 -11.24
CA ARG A 196 -5.63 -4.77 -10.12
C ARG A 196 -4.17 -4.53 -9.79
N VAL A 197 -3.90 -4.25 -8.53
CA VAL A 197 -2.54 -4.16 -8.00
C VAL A 197 -2.26 -5.38 -7.12
N VAL A 198 -1.06 -5.94 -7.26
CA VAL A 198 -0.53 -6.99 -6.40
C VAL A 198 0.79 -6.51 -5.83
N LEU A 199 0.88 -6.43 -4.51
CA LEU A 199 2.10 -6.07 -3.77
C LEU A 199 2.56 -7.29 -2.97
N THR A 200 3.79 -7.75 -3.23
CA THR A 200 4.42 -8.85 -2.48
C THR A 200 5.35 -8.26 -1.43
N PHE A 201 5.22 -8.73 -0.19
CA PHE A 201 6.02 -8.28 0.95
C PHE A 201 7.17 -9.26 1.21
N GLY A 202 8.37 -8.70 1.40
CA GLY A 202 9.57 -9.45 1.75
C GLY A 202 9.81 -9.55 3.25
N GLU A 203 10.87 -10.26 3.60
CA GLU A 203 11.37 -10.36 4.97
C GLU A 203 11.72 -8.97 5.53
N GLY A 204 11.38 -8.72 6.79
CA GLY A 204 11.62 -7.43 7.45
C GLY A 204 10.59 -6.33 7.16
N SER A 205 9.59 -6.58 6.31
CA SER A 205 8.49 -5.62 6.05
C SER A 205 7.44 -5.52 7.17
N GLY A 206 7.45 -6.47 8.11
CA GLY A 206 6.39 -6.66 9.10
C GLY A 206 5.19 -7.48 8.60
N PHE A 207 5.15 -7.80 7.30
CA PHE A 207 4.11 -8.58 6.63
C PHE A 207 4.70 -9.79 5.90
N SER A 208 3.85 -10.75 5.58
CA SER A 208 4.20 -11.90 4.75
C SER A 208 3.15 -12.12 3.66
N GLY A 209 3.59 -12.64 2.51
CA GLY A 209 2.73 -12.92 1.37
C GLY A 209 2.45 -11.69 0.50
N SER A 210 1.29 -11.68 -0.15
CA SER A 210 0.89 -10.62 -1.07
C SER A 210 -0.46 -10.02 -0.72
N ILE A 211 -0.61 -8.74 -1.03
CA ILE A 211 -1.90 -8.04 -0.98
C ILE A 211 -2.35 -7.78 -2.41
N THR A 212 -3.58 -8.18 -2.70
CA THR A 212 -4.24 -7.87 -3.98
C THR A 212 -5.38 -6.88 -3.73
N ARG A 213 -5.45 -5.82 -4.56
CA ARG A 213 -6.58 -4.88 -4.62
C ARG A 213 -7.06 -4.73 -6.05
N GLN A 214 -8.38 -4.65 -6.23
CA GLN A 214 -9.03 -4.47 -7.52
C GLN A 214 -9.90 -3.23 -7.43
N ILE A 215 -9.67 -2.29 -8.34
CA ILE A 215 -10.31 -0.98 -8.36
C ILE A 215 -11.04 -0.87 -9.69
N ALA A 216 -12.36 -0.69 -9.64
CA ALA A 216 -13.13 -0.36 -10.84
C ALA A 216 -12.87 1.12 -11.19
N LEU A 217 -12.67 1.39 -12.48
CA LEU A 217 -12.59 2.76 -12.96
C LEU A 217 -13.99 3.24 -13.35
N GLY A 218 -14.26 4.51 -13.10
CA GLY A 218 -15.47 5.16 -13.59
C GLY A 218 -15.53 5.12 -15.13
N PRO A 219 -16.71 5.41 -15.72
CA PRO A 219 -16.80 5.59 -17.16
C PRO A 219 -15.82 6.68 -17.60
N GLN A 220 -14.92 6.31 -18.52
CA GLN A 220 -13.91 7.19 -19.14
C GLN A 220 -14.58 8.04 -20.23
#